data_AF-X0UHZ1-F1
#
_entry.id   AF-X0UHZ1-F1
#
_cell.length_a   1.000
_cell.length_b   1.000
_cell.length_c   1.000
_cell.angle_alpha   90.00
_cell.angle_beta   90.00
_cell.angle_gamma   90.00
#
_symmetry.space_group_name_H-M   'P 1'
#
loop_
_entity.id
_entity.type
_entity.pdbx_description
1 polymer ?
#
loop_
_entity_poly.entity_id
_entity_poly.type
_entity_poly.pdbx_seq_one_letter_code
_entity_poly.pdbx_strand_id
1 'polypeptide(L)'
;MTDGADTSTEVLPFDAPTGLTTDVVSPYQIDLNWFPPAETPEKAVSYKVYRDGIAVVFPIPTSYSDKELTPLTTYSYTVSAVNIYGGESSQSSPTSATTLPEGGGGTAFIPPTPPEVVLEKSLIINNGEVYTNSVKVISL
;
A
#
# COMPACT_ATOMS: atom_id res chain seq x y z
N MET A 1 -42.44 22.32 17.09
CA MET A 1 -41.09 21.74 17.26
C MET A 1 -40.88 20.82 16.07
N THR A 2 -40.38 21.35 14.97
CA THR A 2 -39.88 20.52 13.87
C THR A 2 -38.47 20.18 14.26
N ASP A 3 -38.31 19.00 14.88
CA ASP A 3 -37.02 18.39 15.12
C ASP A 3 -36.29 18.34 13.77
N GLY A 4 -35.16 19.06 13.71
CA GLY A 4 -34.35 19.12 12.51
C GLY A 4 -33.88 17.70 12.25
N ALA A 5 -34.23 17.14 11.10
CA ALA A 5 -33.58 15.94 10.61
C ALA A 5 -32.09 16.26 10.50
N ASP A 6 -31.35 15.95 11.56
CA ASP A 6 -29.92 15.82 11.53
C ASP A 6 -29.64 14.70 10.54
N THR A 7 -29.47 15.06 9.27
CA THR A 7 -28.96 14.16 8.24
C THR A 7 -27.49 13.94 8.54
N SER A 8 -27.22 13.26 9.66
CA SER A 8 -25.93 12.66 9.94
C SER A 8 -25.77 11.58 8.89
N THR A 9 -25.11 11.92 7.78
CA THR A 9 -24.68 10.98 6.77
C THR A 9 -23.89 9.90 7.48
N GLU A 10 -24.51 8.74 7.72
CA GLU A 10 -23.83 7.59 8.31
C GLU A 10 -22.80 7.12 7.30
N VAL A 11 -21.53 7.43 7.57
CA VAL A 11 -20.42 6.93 6.77
C VAL A 11 -20.23 5.47 7.16
N LEU A 12 -20.79 4.56 6.36
CA LEU A 12 -20.54 3.13 6.52
C LEU A 12 -19.03 2.87 6.51
N PRO A 13 -18.53 1.93 7.34
CA PRO A 13 -17.12 1.57 7.32
C PRO A 13 -16.74 1.18 5.89
N PHE A 14 -15.70 1.81 5.37
CA PHE A 14 -15.25 1.63 4.00
C PHE A 14 -13.82 1.08 3.98
N ASP A 15 -13.59 0.09 3.13
CA ASP A 15 -12.34 -0.66 3.05
C ASP A 15 -11.12 0.22 2.69
N ALA A 16 -9.95 -0.18 3.21
CA ALA A 16 -8.68 0.42 2.82
C ALA A 16 -8.23 -0.04 1.42
N PRO A 17 -7.39 0.74 0.72
CA PRO A 17 -6.64 0.26 -0.43
C PRO A 17 -5.81 -0.98 -0.09
N THR A 18 -5.61 -1.85 -1.07
CA THR A 18 -4.86 -3.11 -0.90
C THR A 18 -3.75 -3.23 -1.93
N GLY A 19 -2.83 -4.19 -1.73
CA GLY A 19 -1.78 -4.49 -2.72
C GLY A 19 -0.82 -3.34 -3.00
N LEU A 20 -0.51 -2.51 -1.99
CA LEU A 20 0.46 -1.42 -2.14
C LEU A 20 1.86 -2.00 -2.42
N THR A 21 2.40 -1.68 -3.59
CA THR A 21 3.76 -2.01 -4.02
C THR A 21 4.58 -0.76 -4.28
N THR A 22 5.90 -0.90 -4.18
CA THR A 22 6.88 0.15 -4.45
C THR A 22 7.96 -0.36 -5.39
N ASP A 23 8.33 0.48 -6.36
CA ASP A 23 9.38 0.23 -7.33
C ASP A 23 10.44 1.34 -7.21
N VAL A 24 11.66 0.98 -6.81
CA VAL A 24 12.76 1.95 -6.67
C VAL A 24 13.32 2.27 -8.06
N VAL A 25 13.11 3.49 -8.53
CA VAL A 25 13.48 3.91 -9.89
C VAL A 25 14.84 4.59 -9.92
N SER A 26 15.12 5.45 -8.94
CA SER A 26 16.35 6.24 -8.91
C SER A 26 16.73 6.65 -7.47
N PRO A 27 17.87 7.34 -7.26
CA PRO A 27 18.20 7.91 -5.96
C PRO A 27 17.17 8.93 -5.46
N TYR A 28 16.34 9.46 -6.38
CA TYR A 28 15.42 10.55 -6.13
C TYR A 28 13.96 10.16 -6.41
N GLN A 29 13.68 8.89 -6.71
CA GLN A 29 12.35 8.46 -7.14
C GLN A 29 12.00 7.03 -6.72
N ILE A 30 10.80 6.89 -6.16
CA ILE A 30 10.12 5.61 -5.92
C ILE A 30 8.73 5.71 -6.56
N ASP A 31 8.36 4.73 -7.38
CA ASP A 31 7.02 4.64 -7.94
C ASP A 31 6.16 3.71 -7.07
N LEU A 32 4.90 4.10 -6.86
CA LEU A 32 3.93 3.40 -6.04
C LEU A 32 2.75 2.96 -6.91
N ASN A 33 2.25 1.75 -6.65
CA ASN A 33 1.04 1.22 -7.24
C ASN A 33 0.19 0.53 -6.17
N TRP A 34 -1.14 0.58 -6.30
CA TRP A 34 -2.05 -0.10 -5.39
C TRP A 34 -3.34 -0.50 -6.08
N PHE A 35 -4.14 -1.32 -5.41
CA PHE A 35 -5.51 -1.64 -5.81
C PHE A 35 -6.51 -0.76 -5.05
N PRO A 36 -7.61 -0.35 -5.72
CA PRO A 36 -8.69 0.33 -5.04
C PRO A 36 -9.32 -0.60 -3.98
N PRO A 37 -10.04 -0.05 -2.99
CA PRO A 37 -10.84 -0.84 -2.06
C PRO A 37 -11.90 -1.70 -2.79
N ALA A 38 -12.22 -2.87 -2.24
CA ALA A 38 -13.14 -3.82 -2.86
C ALA A 38 -14.59 -3.31 -2.90
N GLU A 39 -15.10 -2.87 -1.75
CA GLU A 39 -16.46 -2.37 -1.61
C GLU A 39 -16.44 -0.90 -1.29
N THR A 40 -16.77 -0.04 -2.26
CA THR A 40 -16.89 1.41 -2.04
C THR A 40 -18.36 1.80 -1.95
N PRO A 41 -18.84 2.37 -0.82
CA PRO A 41 -20.28 2.61 -0.67
C PRO A 41 -20.81 3.48 -1.82
N GLU A 42 -20.06 4.48 -2.32
CA GLU A 42 -20.49 5.37 -3.42
C GLU A 42 -19.24 5.88 -4.19
N LYS A 43 -19.08 5.50 -5.48
CA LYS A 43 -17.84 5.60 -6.28
C LYS A 43 -17.42 7.02 -6.72
N ALA A 44 -16.19 7.08 -7.27
CA ALA A 44 -15.22 8.18 -7.36
C ALA A 44 -14.43 8.32 -6.05
N VAL A 45 -13.20 7.85 -6.11
CA VAL A 45 -12.28 7.78 -4.98
C VAL A 45 -11.06 8.60 -5.35
N SER A 46 -10.66 9.50 -4.47
CA SER A 46 -9.30 10.02 -4.45
C SER A 46 -8.53 9.29 -3.37
N TYR A 47 -7.21 9.29 -3.45
CA TYR A 47 -6.36 8.62 -2.48
C TYR A 47 -5.57 9.67 -1.71
N LYS A 48 -5.16 9.34 -0.49
CA LYS A 48 -4.07 10.06 0.19
C LYS A 48 -2.88 9.13 0.26
N VAL A 49 -1.74 9.57 -0.24
CA VAL A 49 -0.47 8.85 -0.09
C VAL A 49 0.25 9.45 1.11
N TYR A 50 0.63 8.59 2.04
CA TYR A 50 1.41 8.95 3.22
C TYR A 50 2.84 8.47 3.03
N ARG A 51 3.81 9.34 3.28
CA ARG A 51 5.24 9.03 3.38
C ARG A 51 5.68 9.29 4.81
N ASP A 52 6.19 8.25 5.47
CA ASP A 52 6.61 8.27 6.88
C ASP A 52 5.50 8.81 7.81
N GLY A 53 4.25 8.44 7.50
CA GLY A 53 3.07 8.86 8.25
C GLY A 53 2.52 10.25 7.90
N ILE A 54 3.15 11.00 7.00
CA ILE A 54 2.70 12.34 6.58
C ILE A 54 2.06 12.26 5.20
N ALA A 55 0.85 12.80 5.04
CA ALA A 55 0.20 12.88 3.73
C ALA A 55 0.99 13.83 2.81
N VAL A 56 1.46 13.32 1.66
CA VAL A 56 2.29 14.07 0.71
C VAL A 56 1.55 14.43 -0.58
N VAL A 57 0.53 13.65 -0.97
CA VAL A 57 -0.23 13.88 -2.21
C VAL A 57 -1.63 13.27 -2.15
N PHE A 58 -2.51 13.77 -3.02
CA PHE A 58 -3.91 13.36 -3.12
C PHE A 58 -4.30 12.93 -4.55
N PRO A 59 -3.76 11.83 -5.08
CA PRO A 59 -3.99 11.44 -6.48
C PRO A 59 -5.39 10.84 -6.68
N ILE A 60 -5.93 10.99 -7.89
CA ILE A 60 -7.07 10.21 -8.39
C ILE A 60 -6.65 8.83 -8.93
N PRO A 61 -5.55 8.67 -9.69
CA PRO A 61 -5.12 7.35 -10.14
C PRO A 61 -4.64 6.48 -8.96
N THR A 62 -4.61 5.16 -9.18
CA THR A 62 -4.10 4.18 -8.21
C THR A 62 -2.58 3.97 -8.31
N SER A 63 -1.88 5.04 -8.70
CA SER A 63 -0.43 5.06 -8.81
C SER A 63 0.10 6.47 -8.53
N TYR A 64 1.34 6.53 -8.05
CA TYR A 64 2.02 7.79 -7.76
C TYR A 64 3.52 7.65 -7.94
N SER A 65 4.15 8.65 -8.55
CA SER A 65 5.60 8.73 -8.67
C SER A 65 6.11 9.72 -7.64
N ASP A 66 6.66 9.21 -6.54
CA ASP A 66 7.24 10.04 -5.49
C ASP A 66 8.65 10.45 -5.88
N LYS A 67 8.89 11.76 -5.97
CA LYS A 67 10.10 12.37 -6.52
C LYS A 67 10.74 13.29 -5.50
N GLU A 68 11.95 13.77 -5.83
CA GLU A 68 12.72 14.68 -4.98
C GLU A 68 13.06 14.04 -3.62
N LEU A 69 13.22 12.71 -3.62
CA LEU A 69 13.62 11.94 -2.46
C LEU A 69 15.11 12.11 -2.14
N THR A 70 15.52 11.73 -0.94
CA THR A 70 16.94 11.70 -0.57
C THR A 70 17.54 10.34 -0.98
N PRO A 71 18.74 10.31 -1.59
CA PRO A 71 19.45 9.07 -1.88
C PRO A 71 19.71 8.21 -0.64
N LEU A 72 19.79 6.89 -0.84
CA LEU A 72 20.06 5.90 0.20
C LEU A 72 19.19 6.05 1.47
N THR A 73 17.93 6.44 1.29
CA THR A 73 16.99 6.71 2.38
C THR A 73 15.80 5.75 2.27
N THR A 74 15.46 5.12 3.39
CA THR A 74 14.28 4.25 3.48
C THR A 74 13.06 5.09 3.80
N TYR A 75 12.04 4.95 2.97
CA TYR A 75 10.74 5.57 3.14
C TYR A 75 9.70 4.49 3.41
N SER A 76 8.74 4.78 4.28
CA SER A 76 7.56 3.94 4.50
C SER A 76 6.32 4.59 3.92
N TYR A 77 5.53 3.82 3.18
CA TYR A 77 4.35 4.28 2.48
C TYR A 77 3.10 3.55 2.93
N THR A 78 2.02 4.32 3.08
CA THR A 78 0.65 3.82 3.20
C THR A 78 -0.28 4.66 2.34
N VAL A 79 -1.42 4.08 1.96
CA VAL A 79 -2.43 4.79 1.16
C VAL A 79 -3.80 4.63 1.82
N SER A 80 -4.58 5.71 1.89
CA SER A 80 -6.00 5.66 2.22
C SER A 80 -6.85 6.08 1.02
N ALA A 81 -8.12 5.67 1.02
CA ALA A 81 -9.11 6.08 0.06
C ALA A 81 -10.02 7.16 0.66
N VAL A 82 -10.45 8.11 -0.17
CA VAL A 82 -11.36 9.21 0.18
C VAL A 82 -12.52 9.18 -0.78
N ASN A 83 -13.74 9.06 -0.25
CA ASN A 83 -14.97 9.05 -1.05
C ASN A 83 -15.42 10.47 -1.41
N ILE A 84 -16.46 10.58 -2.24
CA ILE A 84 -17.00 11.88 -2.71
C ILE A 84 -17.61 12.76 -1.60
N TYR A 85 -17.91 12.19 -0.43
CA TYR A 85 -18.41 12.90 0.74
C TYR A 85 -17.30 13.34 1.70
N GLY A 86 -16.04 13.06 1.34
CA GLY A 86 -14.87 13.41 2.16
C GLY A 86 -14.56 12.41 3.27
N GLY A 87 -15.27 11.28 3.34
CA GLY A 87 -14.95 10.20 4.28
C GLY A 87 -13.68 9.48 3.87
N GLU A 88 -12.76 9.29 4.82
CA GLU A 88 -11.48 8.62 4.63
C GLU A 88 -11.47 7.22 5.24
N SER A 89 -10.94 6.23 4.51
CA SER A 89 -10.76 4.86 4.97
C SER A 89 -9.61 4.73 5.98
N SER A 90 -9.49 3.56 6.60
CA SER A 90 -8.21 3.14 7.20
C SER A 90 -7.09 3.15 6.14
N GLN A 91 -5.84 3.31 6.60
CA GLN A 91 -4.66 3.18 5.74
C GLN A 91 -4.42 1.71 5.35
N SER A 92 -3.82 1.48 4.18
CA SER A 92 -3.33 0.18 3.74
C SER A 92 -2.28 -0.39 4.69
N SER A 93 -1.95 -1.68 4.55
CA SER A 93 -0.71 -2.21 5.10
C SER A 93 0.49 -1.40 4.59
N PRO A 94 1.49 -1.12 5.45
CA PRO A 94 2.66 -0.35 5.05
C PRO A 94 3.60 -1.16 4.15
N THR A 95 4.19 -0.48 3.18
CA THR A 95 5.30 -0.98 2.35
C THR A 95 6.46 0.00 2.47
N SER A 96 7.69 -0.51 2.57
CA SER A 96 8.88 0.34 2.66
C SER A 96 9.85 0.05 1.52
N ALA A 97 10.54 1.09 1.06
CA ALA A 97 11.56 0.99 0.02
C ALA A 97 12.69 1.98 0.27
N THR A 98 13.91 1.61 -0.16
CA THR A 98 15.11 2.43 -0.02
C THR A 98 15.55 2.94 -1.37
N THR A 99 15.68 4.26 -1.51
CA THR A 99 16.20 4.87 -2.74
C THR A 99 17.63 4.41 -3.05
N LEU A 100 18.01 4.50 -4.33
CA LEU A 100 19.37 4.17 -4.74
C LEU A 100 20.40 5.17 -4.15
N PRO A 101 21.67 4.79 -4.02
CA PRO A 101 22.74 5.74 -3.71
C PRO A 101 22.96 6.74 -4.85
N GLU A 102 23.38 7.96 -4.51
CA GLU A 102 23.76 8.97 -5.51
C GLU A 102 24.97 8.49 -6.32
N GLY A 103 24.88 8.56 -7.66
CA GLY A 103 26.03 8.27 -8.55
C GLY A 103 26.21 6.81 -9.00
N GLY A 104 25.16 5.98 -9.04
CA GLY A 104 25.20 4.58 -9.47
C GLY A 104 25.51 4.33 -10.96
N GLY A 105 26.69 4.73 -11.43
CA GLY A 105 27.27 4.30 -12.69
C GLY A 105 28.22 3.12 -12.47
N GLY A 106 27.82 1.91 -12.90
CA GLY A 106 28.74 0.83 -13.21
C GLY A 106 29.16 -0.10 -12.06
N THR A 107 28.26 -0.96 -11.61
CA THR A 107 28.39 -2.43 -11.52
C THR A 107 27.07 -2.94 -10.96
N ALA A 108 26.54 -4.02 -11.52
CA ALA A 108 25.18 -4.52 -11.29
C ALA A 108 24.75 -4.52 -9.82
N PHE A 109 23.98 -3.51 -9.42
CA PHE A 109 23.13 -3.58 -8.23
C PHE A 109 21.84 -4.26 -8.67
N ILE A 110 21.65 -5.51 -8.22
CA ILE A 110 20.35 -6.17 -8.30
C ILE A 110 19.45 -5.40 -7.33
N PRO A 111 18.40 -4.69 -7.78
CA PRO A 111 17.49 -4.02 -6.86
C PRO A 111 16.94 -5.08 -5.87
N PRO A 112 16.67 -4.72 -4.61
CA PRO A 112 16.02 -5.65 -3.69
C PRO A 112 14.71 -6.09 -4.33
N THR A 113 14.60 -7.39 -4.62
CA THR A 113 13.35 -7.99 -5.07
C THR A 113 12.30 -7.66 -4.02
N PRO A 114 11.12 -7.11 -4.39
CA PRO A 114 10.02 -6.94 -3.44
C PRO A 114 9.83 -8.23 -2.63
N PRO A 115 9.35 -8.19 -1.38
CA PRO A 115 9.07 -9.42 -0.63
C PRO A 115 8.06 -10.24 -1.42
N GLU A 116 8.55 -11.22 -2.18
CA GLU A 116 7.73 -12.15 -2.91
C GLU A 116 7.14 -13.12 -1.88
N VAL A 117 5.82 -13.09 -1.73
CA VAL A 117 5.13 -14.12 -0.94
C VAL A 117 5.17 -15.41 -1.75
N VAL A 118 6.25 -16.17 -1.61
CA VAL A 118 6.35 -17.51 -2.18
C VAL A 118 5.47 -18.43 -1.34
N LEU A 119 4.28 -18.76 -1.85
CA LEU A 119 3.41 -19.77 -1.24
C LEU A 119 4.01 -21.16 -1.47
N GLU A 120 4.93 -21.58 -0.61
CA GLU A 120 5.35 -22.98 -0.58
C GLU A 120 4.28 -23.82 0.11
N LYS A 121 3.52 -24.58 -0.68
CA LYS A 121 2.60 -25.60 -0.16
C LYS A 121 3.41 -26.81 0.30
N SER A 122 3.87 -26.81 1.55
CA SER A 122 4.41 -28.03 2.16
C SER A 122 3.28 -29.01 2.45
N LEU A 123 3.32 -30.18 1.82
CA LEU A 123 2.41 -31.29 2.13
C LEU A 123 3.02 -32.11 3.27
N ILE A 124 2.37 -32.19 4.44
CA ILE A 124 2.74 -33.19 5.47
C ILE A 124 1.80 -34.38 5.32
N ILE A 125 2.35 -35.54 5.03
CA ILE A 125 1.60 -36.80 4.95
C ILE A 125 1.60 -37.40 6.36
N ASN A 126 0.48 -37.32 7.06
CA ASN A 126 0.23 -38.16 8.24
C ASN A 126 -1.00 -39.01 7.96
N ASN A 127 -0.76 -40.30 7.71
CA ASN A 127 -1.79 -41.33 7.55
C ASN A 127 -2.95 -40.98 6.60
N GLY A 128 -2.69 -40.27 5.50
CA GLY A 128 -3.59 -40.16 4.35
C GLY A 128 -4.59 -38.98 4.35
N GLU A 129 -4.58 -38.09 5.34
CA GLU A 129 -5.42 -36.89 5.33
C GLU A 129 -4.61 -35.60 5.11
N VAL A 130 -5.13 -34.73 4.24
CA VAL A 130 -4.51 -33.45 3.85
C VAL A 130 -5.04 -32.33 4.75
N TYR A 131 -4.18 -31.77 5.59
CA TYR A 131 -4.50 -30.60 6.41
C TYR A 131 -3.71 -29.39 5.91
N THR A 132 -4.39 -28.30 5.55
CA THR A 132 -3.75 -27.02 5.18
C THR A 132 -3.91 -26.00 6.30
N ASN A 133 -2.83 -25.65 7.01
CA ASN A 133 -2.68 -24.31 7.61
C ASN A 133 -1.24 -24.07 8.13
N SER A 134 -0.60 -22.98 7.69
CA SER A 134 0.12 -21.97 8.50
C SER A 134 1.18 -21.26 7.62
N VAL A 135 0.97 -19.97 7.36
CA VAL A 135 1.96 -19.09 6.72
C VAL A 135 3.05 -18.77 7.73
N LYS A 136 4.32 -19.08 7.42
CA LYS A 136 5.47 -18.66 8.23
C LYS A 136 6.18 -17.52 7.50
N VAL A 137 6.09 -16.31 8.05
CA VAL A 137 6.88 -15.17 7.58
C VAL A 137 8.32 -15.40 8.02
N ILE A 138 9.23 -15.66 7.08
CA ILE A 138 10.66 -15.71 7.37
C ILE A 138 11.21 -14.32 7.04
N SER A 139 11.50 -13.55 8.08
CA SER A 139 12.30 -12.33 7.96
C SER A 139 13.77 -12.73 7.82
N LEU A 140 14.45 -12.25 6.77
CA LEU A 140 15.91 -12.23 6.68
C LEU A 140 16.43 -10.95 7.34
#